data_AF-A0A0F9INT0-F1
#
_entry.id   AF-A0A0F9INT0-F1
#
_cell.length_a   1.000
_cell.length_b   1.000
_cell.length_c   1.000
_cell.angle_alpha   90.00
_cell.angle_beta   90.00
_cell.angle_gamma   90.00
#
_symmetry.space_group_name_H-M   'P 1'
#
loop_
_entity.id
_entity.type
_entity.pdbx_description
1 polymer ?
#
loop_
_entity_poly.entity_id
_entity_poly.type
_entity_poly.pdbx_seq_one_letter_code
_entity_poly.pdbx_strand_id
1 'polypeptide(L)'
;MEGIETTSYHAYPKIYSMGHRAIATLFDGDVHVQEKVDGSQFSFGMFDGVIKCRSRNKQIDVDNPDKMFLKGVQTVQRLEYNGVLVNGWTYRGEYLNSPSHNTLEYD
;
A
#
# COMPACT_ATOMS: atom_id res chain seq x y z
N MET A 1 11.20 -25.03 9.48
CA MET A 1 10.15 -25.06 8.44
C MET A 1 9.83 -23.62 8.13
N GLU A 2 10.46 -23.08 7.08
CA GLU A 2 10.18 -21.73 6.59
C GLU A 2 8.72 -21.65 6.17
N GLY A 3 7.99 -20.70 6.76
CA GLY A 3 6.59 -20.46 6.43
C GLY A 3 6.50 -20.02 4.98
N ILE A 4 5.82 -20.81 4.16
CA ILE A 4 5.30 -20.34 2.88
C ILE A 4 4.39 -19.16 3.24
N GLU A 5 4.77 -17.94 2.87
CA GLU A 5 3.90 -16.77 3.04
C GLU A 5 2.65 -17.02 2.20
N THR A 6 1.57 -17.43 2.83
CA THR A 6 0.27 -17.73 2.21
C THR A 6 -0.47 -16.47 1.75
N THR A 7 0.16 -15.29 1.85
CA THR A 7 -0.48 -14.00 1.64
C THR A 7 0.41 -13.07 0.83
N SER A 8 -0.18 -12.14 0.07
CA SER A 8 0.54 -11.12 -0.71
C SER A 8 1.02 -9.92 0.14
N TYR A 9 1.07 -10.08 1.47
CA TYR A 9 1.38 -9.04 2.46
C TYR A 9 2.89 -8.77 2.61
N HIS A 10 3.56 -8.52 1.50
CA HIS A 10 4.98 -8.17 1.47
C HIS A 10 5.19 -6.72 1.01
N ALA A 11 6.45 -6.27 1.07
CA ALA A 11 6.85 -4.97 0.54
C ALA A 11 6.42 -4.85 -0.94
N TYR A 12 6.01 -3.65 -1.37
CA TYR A 12 5.68 -3.44 -2.77
C TYR A 12 6.91 -3.63 -3.64
N PRO A 13 6.78 -4.27 -4.82
CA PRO A 13 7.90 -4.42 -5.75
C PRO A 13 8.46 -3.06 -6.18
N LYS A 14 9.73 -3.08 -6.56
CA LYS A 14 10.42 -1.90 -7.08
C LYS A 14 9.83 -1.52 -8.44
N ILE A 15 9.39 -0.27 -8.57
CA ILE A 15 9.01 0.33 -9.85
C ILE A 15 10.27 0.92 -10.49
N TYR A 16 10.48 0.64 -11.78
CA TYR A 16 11.61 1.17 -12.55
C TYR A 16 11.19 2.39 -13.36
N SER A 17 12.09 3.37 -13.47
CA SER A 17 11.93 4.50 -14.38
C SER A 17 12.04 4.04 -15.84
N MET A 18 11.41 4.82 -16.73
CA MET A 18 11.50 4.64 -18.18
C MET A 18 12.95 4.53 -18.67
N GLY A 19 13.19 3.62 -19.63
CA GLY A 19 14.52 3.35 -20.18
C GLY A 19 15.36 2.35 -19.39
N HIS A 20 14.89 1.86 -18.24
CA HIS A 20 15.60 0.85 -17.48
C HIS A 20 15.55 -0.53 -18.17
N ARG A 21 16.66 -1.27 -18.21
CA ARG A 21 16.78 -2.57 -18.91
C ARG A 21 15.74 -3.61 -18.45
N ALA A 22 15.39 -3.63 -17.16
CA ALA A 22 14.41 -4.59 -16.62
C ALA A 22 12.99 -4.42 -17.18
N ILE A 23 12.70 -3.29 -17.84
CA ILE A 23 11.40 -2.99 -18.46
C ILE A 23 11.54 -2.79 -19.98
N ALA A 24 12.58 -3.34 -20.60
CA ALA A 24 12.87 -3.14 -22.03
C ALA A 24 11.72 -3.60 -22.94
N THR A 25 10.97 -4.62 -22.51
CA THR A 25 9.84 -5.21 -23.24
C THR A 25 8.48 -4.76 -22.67
N LEU A 26 8.46 -3.73 -21.81
CA LEU A 26 7.23 -3.29 -21.12
C LEU A 26 6.12 -2.88 -22.10
N PHE A 27 6.48 -2.34 -23.27
CA PHE A 27 5.55 -1.83 -24.27
C PHE A 27 5.32 -2.79 -25.44
N ASP A 28 5.75 -4.05 -25.32
CA ASP A 28 5.53 -5.07 -26.37
C ASP A 28 4.07 -5.54 -26.42
N GLY A 29 3.24 -5.11 -25.46
CA GLY A 29 1.80 -5.31 -25.42
C GLY A 29 1.07 -4.11 -24.85
N ASP A 30 -0.24 -4.24 -24.67
CA ASP A 30 -1.08 -3.17 -24.11
C ASP A 30 -0.69 -2.85 -22.67
N VAL A 31 -0.60 -1.56 -22.37
CA VAL A 31 -0.25 -1.05 -21.04
C VAL A 31 -1.33 -0.12 -20.51
N HIS A 32 -1.57 -0.22 -19.20
CA HIS A 32 -2.43 0.71 -18.48
C HIS A 32 -1.57 1.78 -17.81
N VAL A 33 -1.78 3.03 -18.18
CA VAL A 33 -1.16 4.18 -17.53
C VAL A 33 -2.10 4.69 -16.45
N GLN A 34 -1.56 4.83 -15.23
CA GLN A 34 -2.27 5.36 -14.07
C GLN A 34 -1.52 6.58 -13.56
N GLU A 35 -2.24 7.50 -12.91
CA GLU A 35 -1.61 8.60 -12.21
C GLU A 35 -0.65 8.07 -11.15
N LYS A 36 0.55 8.63 -11.09
CA LYS A 36 1.45 8.39 -9.97
C LYS A 36 1.20 9.45 -8.90
N VAL A 37 0.29 9.15 -7.97
CA VAL A 37 0.07 9.96 -6.78
C VAL A 37 1.36 10.09 -5.98
N ASP A 38 1.66 11.31 -5.52
CA ASP A 38 2.85 11.67 -4.76
C ASP A 38 2.51 11.77 -3.27
N GLY A 39 2.47 10.61 -2.60
CA GLY A 39 2.20 10.55 -1.18
C GLY A 39 3.12 9.55 -0.48
N SER A 40 2.55 8.79 0.45
CA SER A 40 3.28 7.73 1.14
C SER A 40 2.65 6.39 0.87
N GLN A 41 3.42 5.47 0.28
CA GLN A 41 2.99 4.09 0.08
C GLN A 41 2.40 3.51 1.36
N PHE A 42 1.17 3.01 1.25
CA PHE A 42 0.43 2.39 2.34
C PHE A 42 -0.20 1.09 1.82
N SER A 43 0.11 -0.02 2.49
CA SER A 43 -0.50 -1.31 2.20
C SER A 43 -1.16 -1.85 3.46
N PHE A 44 -2.35 -2.41 3.31
CA PHE A 44 -3.14 -2.92 4.42
C PHE A 44 -3.97 -4.14 4.01
N GLY A 45 -4.48 -4.87 4.97
CA GLY A 45 -5.36 -6.01 4.72
C GLY A 45 -5.81 -6.70 6.00
N MET A 46 -6.69 -7.67 5.82
CA MET A 46 -7.17 -8.57 6.88
C MET A 46 -6.54 -9.94 6.66
N PHE A 47 -5.89 -10.50 7.68
CA PHE A 47 -5.23 -11.80 7.59
C PHE A 47 -5.50 -12.59 8.86
N ASP A 48 -6.24 -13.68 8.72
CA ASP A 48 -6.65 -14.58 9.81
C ASP A 48 -7.37 -13.84 10.94
N GLY A 49 -8.24 -12.89 10.57
CA GLY A 49 -8.97 -12.05 11.53
C GLY A 49 -8.15 -10.92 12.15
N VAL A 50 -6.91 -10.70 11.71
CA VAL A 50 -6.04 -9.62 12.19
C VAL A 50 -5.78 -8.58 11.08
N ILE A 51 -6.05 -7.31 11.39
CA ILE A 51 -5.66 -6.19 10.53
C ILE A 51 -4.13 -6.07 10.52
N LYS A 52 -3.54 -5.95 9.34
CA LYS A 52 -2.13 -5.64 9.17
C LYS A 52 -1.97 -4.41 8.27
N CYS A 53 -1.11 -3.48 8.68
CA CYS A 53 -0.78 -2.26 7.96
C CYS A 53 0.73 -2.13 7.82
N ARG A 54 1.20 -1.58 6.69
CA ARG A 54 2.61 -1.27 6.47
C ARG A 54 2.82 -0.08 5.54
N SER A 55 3.93 0.60 5.76
CA SER A 55 4.52 1.48 4.77
C SER A 55 5.52 0.69 3.90
N ARG A 56 6.22 1.40 3.00
CA ARG A 56 7.27 0.82 2.16
C ARG A 56 8.27 -0.02 2.96
N ASN A 57 8.75 0.52 4.08
CA ASN A 57 9.90 -0.03 4.80
C ASN A 57 9.57 -0.58 6.20
N LYS A 58 8.36 -0.36 6.72
CA LYS A 58 8.02 -0.67 8.12
C LYS A 58 6.59 -1.20 8.23
N GLN A 59 6.38 -2.19 9.10
CA GLN A 59 5.04 -2.53 9.57
C GLN A 59 4.54 -1.43 10.52
N ILE A 60 3.25 -1.14 10.46
CA ILE A 60 2.60 -0.13 11.29
C ILE A 60 1.85 -0.86 12.40
N ASP A 61 2.14 -0.49 13.64
CA ASP A 61 1.38 -0.92 14.81
C ASP A 61 -0.04 -0.36 14.71
N VAL A 62 -1.04 -1.23 14.67
CA VAL A 62 -2.45 -0.85 14.48
C VAL A 62 -3.03 -0.26 15.77
N ASP A 63 -2.52 -0.68 16.93
CA ASP A 63 -3.00 -0.22 18.24
C ASP A 63 -2.31 1.09 18.65
N ASN A 64 -1.07 1.29 18.20
CA ASN A 64 -0.30 2.51 18.45
C ASN A 64 0.42 3.02 17.18
N PRO A 65 -0.34 3.49 16.18
CA PRO A 65 0.25 3.94 14.92
C PRO A 65 1.01 5.26 15.08
N ASP A 66 2.09 5.40 14.31
CA ASP A 66 2.80 6.67 14.16
C ASP A 66 1.81 7.77 13.71
N LYS A 67 1.94 9.00 14.25
CA LYS A 67 0.99 10.11 13.98
C LYS A 67 0.67 10.32 12.50
N MET A 68 1.66 10.07 11.64
CA MET A 68 1.53 10.16 10.19
C MET A 68 0.40 9.27 9.64
N PHE A 69 0.30 8.02 10.11
CA PHE A 69 -0.64 7.02 9.58
C PHE A 69 -1.89 6.80 10.43
N LEU A 70 -2.05 7.53 11.56
CA LEU A 70 -3.17 7.37 12.48
C LEU A 70 -4.55 7.37 11.75
N LYS A 71 -4.81 8.37 10.89
CA LYS A 71 -6.07 8.44 10.13
C LYS A 71 -6.21 7.33 9.09
N GLY A 72 -5.09 6.90 8.51
CA GLY A 72 -5.04 5.76 7.58
C GLY A 72 -5.46 4.47 8.30
N VAL A 73 -4.89 4.19 9.46
CA VAL A 73 -5.24 3.01 10.28
C VAL A 73 -6.70 3.05 10.74
N GLN A 74 -7.18 4.20 11.20
CA GLN A 74 -8.60 4.38 11.57
C GLN A 74 -9.55 4.09 10.38
N THR A 75 -9.14 4.47 9.17
CA THR A 75 -9.90 4.16 7.96
C THR A 75 -9.94 2.66 7.69
N VAL A 76 -8.80 1.96 7.85
CA VAL A 76 -8.73 0.50 7.69
C VAL A 76 -9.61 -0.21 8.71
N GLN A 77 -9.57 0.20 9.99
CA GLN A 77 -10.44 -0.34 11.04
C GLN A 77 -11.93 -0.16 10.71
N ARG A 78 -12.31 1.00 10.16
CA ARG A 78 -13.70 1.23 9.72
C ARG A 78 -14.10 0.35 8.52
N LEU A 79 -13.19 0.15 7.56
CA LEU A 79 -13.45 -0.73 6.41
C LEU A 79 -13.62 -2.18 6.85
N GLU A 80 -12.83 -2.62 7.82
CA GLU A 80 -12.93 -3.93 8.45
C GLU A 80 -14.27 -4.10 9.18
N TYR A 81 -14.61 -3.17 10.06
CA TYR A 81 -15.87 -3.19 10.81
C TYR A 81 -17.10 -3.24 9.90
N ASN A 82 -17.03 -2.58 8.73
CA ASN A 82 -18.08 -2.57 7.72
C ASN A 82 -18.09 -3.82 6.82
N GLY A 83 -17.20 -4.80 7.04
CA GLY A 83 -17.11 -6.03 6.25
C GLY A 83 -16.59 -5.84 4.82
N VAL A 84 -15.88 -4.74 4.55
CA VAL A 84 -15.36 -4.43 3.19
C VAL A 84 -14.05 -5.16 2.90
N LEU A 85 -13.25 -5.44 3.93
CA LEU A 85 -11.97 -6.13 3.75
C LEU A 85 -12.18 -7.63 3.59
N VAL A 86 -11.62 -8.18 2.52
CA VAL A 86 -11.61 -9.63 2.27
C VAL A 86 -10.40 -10.26 2.96
N ASN A 87 -10.61 -11.32 3.74
CA ASN A 87 -9.53 -12.03 4.40
C ASN A 87 -8.52 -12.60 3.37
N GLY A 88 -7.23 -12.39 3.62
CA GLY A 88 -6.14 -12.80 2.75
C GLY A 88 -5.78 -11.79 1.65
N TRP A 89 -6.54 -10.70 1.49
CA TRP A 89 -6.27 -9.70 0.44
C TRP A 89 -5.37 -8.58 0.96
N THR A 90 -4.42 -8.18 0.11
CA THR A 90 -3.60 -6.98 0.33
C THR A 90 -4.11 -5.85 -0.55
N TYR A 91 -4.58 -4.79 0.08
CA TYR A 91 -4.95 -3.53 -0.56
C TYR A 91 -3.72 -2.62 -0.57
N ARG A 92 -3.45 -2.00 -1.72
CA ARG A 92 -2.26 -1.18 -1.94
C ARG A 92 -2.67 0.17 -2.50
N GLY A 93 -2.15 1.22 -1.91
CA GLY A 93 -2.44 2.58 -2.33
C GLY A 93 -1.43 3.58 -1.79
N GLU A 94 -1.75 4.84 -2.04
CA GLU A 94 -0.98 5.98 -1.58
C GLU A 94 -1.76 6.70 -0.48
N TYR A 95 -1.07 7.05 0.59
CA TYR A 95 -1.65 7.82 1.70
C TYR A 95 -1.28 9.29 1.58
N LEU A 96 -2.29 10.15 1.69
CA LEU A 96 -2.19 11.60 1.72
C LEU A 96 -2.91 12.11 2.99
N ASN A 97 -2.25 12.96 3.78
CA ASN A 97 -2.83 13.57 4.98
C ASN A 97 -2.94 15.09 4.90
N SER A 98 -2.25 15.71 3.94
CA SER A 98 -2.24 17.16 3.72
C SER A 98 -2.07 17.46 2.23
N PRO A 99 -2.51 18.64 1.77
CA PRO A 99 -2.26 19.10 0.40
C PRO A 99 -0.81 18.97 -0.02
N SER A 100 0.11 19.56 0.75
CA SER A 100 1.56 19.46 0.52
C SER A 100 2.14 18.27 1.30
N HIS A 101 1.59 17.07 1.12
CA HIS A 101 2.12 15.86 1.78
C HIS A 101 3.53 15.52 1.30
N ASN A 102 3.80 15.73 0.01
CA ASN A 102 5.11 15.61 -0.62
C ASN A 102 5.38 16.82 -1.53
N THR A 103 5.88 16.58 -2.75
CA THR A 103 6.34 17.63 -3.68
C THR A 103 5.18 18.26 -4.41
N LEU A 104 4.17 17.46 -4.76
CA LEU A 104 2.94 17.94 -5.38
C LEU A 104 1.92 18.34 -4.31
N GLU A 105 1.18 19.40 -4.62
CA GLU A 105 0.04 19.84 -3.80
C GLU A 105 -1.25 19.22 -4.34
N TYR A 106 -2.07 18.70 -3.43
CA TYR A 106 -3.36 18.08 -3.70
C TYR A 106 -4.49 18.87 -3.02
N ASP A 107 -5.59 19.13 -3.72
CA ASP A 107 -6.76 19.86 -3.18
C ASP A 107 -7.54 19.06 -2.11
#